data_AF-A0A9W7FWV3-F1
#
_entry.id   AF-A0A9W7FWV3-F1
#
_cell.length_a   1.000
_cell.length_b   1.000
_cell.length_c   1.000
_cell.angle_alpha   90.00
_cell.angle_beta   90.00
_cell.angle_gamma   90.00
#
_symmetry.space_group_name_H-M   'P 1'
#
loop_
_entity.id
_entity.type
_entity.pdbx_description
1 polymer ?
#
loop_
_entity_poly.entity_id
_entity_poly.type
_entity_poly.pdbx_seq_one_letter_code
_entity_poly.pdbx_strand_id
1 'polypeptide(L)'
;MGSNPSFTSPLFRLVGILFFLHYLYCEHLLLYDYGPTIGLYQGLWICSLSLLLAGLGLILGYPKLVSTSLVAVATGHFLWTIDSIYMLYNWDIGKTIFDIGDYGGVGRQVTFATVWTNLHHIWFMPICVYYLRSIGRRLTPSDLHCSVLWICFISAATACVVPMECVEYDHPVHGRRCMSLNVNMIRKFWGLEGSKFMHSLDRSDGTHPVIFFIFANFMHDYVFNGFWFLVLMGFVNVGAAGGGEIKDSVRLRNTKSKMS
;
A
#
# COMPACT_ATOMS: atom_id res chain seq x y z
N MET A 1 -10.67 13.18 27.31
CA MET A 1 -10.94 12.59 25.99
C MET A 1 -12.09 13.36 25.36
N GLY A 2 -11.80 14.36 24.51
CA GLY A 2 -12.83 15.13 23.85
C GLY A 2 -13.50 14.29 22.77
N SER A 3 -14.83 14.29 22.71
CA SER A 3 -15.60 13.68 21.65
C SER A 3 -15.21 14.33 20.32
N ASN A 4 -14.38 13.63 19.52
CA ASN A 4 -14.16 14.02 18.14
C ASN A 4 -15.50 13.82 17.42
N PRO A 5 -16.18 14.88 16.94
CA PRO A 5 -17.32 14.68 16.08
C PRO A 5 -16.82 13.97 14.83
N SER A 6 -17.16 12.69 14.70
CA SER A 6 -16.80 11.79 13.60
C SER A 6 -17.58 12.14 12.34
N PHE A 7 -17.52 13.40 11.92
CA PHE A 7 -18.04 13.83 10.63
C PHE A 7 -16.99 13.50 9.55
N THR A 8 -16.80 12.20 9.31
CA THR A 8 -16.42 11.79 7.96
C THR A 8 -17.58 12.14 7.04
N SER A 9 -17.30 12.97 6.04
CA SER A 9 -18.31 13.31 5.04
C SER A 9 -18.87 12.02 4.43
N PRO A 10 -20.16 11.97 4.06
CA PRO A 10 -20.73 10.82 3.37
C PRO A 10 -19.93 10.42 2.13
N LEU A 11 -19.32 11.41 1.45
CA LEU A 11 -18.41 11.20 0.34
C LEU A 11 -17.19 10.33 0.71
N PHE A 12 -16.50 10.62 1.81
CA PHE A 12 -15.34 9.83 2.22
C PHE A 12 -15.71 8.43 2.67
N ARG A 13 -16.89 8.25 3.28
CA ARG A 13 -17.41 6.91 3.60
C ARG A 13 -17.66 6.10 2.32
N LEU A 14 -18.24 6.73 1.30
CA LEU A 14 -18.42 6.10 -0.02
C LEU A 14 -17.08 5.70 -0.64
N VAL A 15 -16.07 6.58 -0.60
CA VAL A 15 -14.70 6.25 -1.06
C VAL A 15 -14.13 5.05 -0.29
N GLY A 16 -14.31 4.99 1.02
CA GLY A 16 -13.88 3.86 1.83
C GLY A 16 -14.58 2.55 1.45
N ILE A 17 -15.88 2.60 1.14
CA ILE A 17 -16.63 1.44 0.60
C ILE A 17 -16.06 1.03 -0.76
N LEU A 18 -15.75 1.98 -1.64
CA LEU A 18 -15.14 1.70 -2.94
C LEU A 18 -13.77 1.04 -2.81
N PHE A 19 -12.95 1.45 -1.83
CA PHE A 19 -11.67 0.77 -1.54
C PHE A 19 -11.88 -0.69 -1.14
N PHE A 20 -12.85 -0.94 -0.26
CA PHE A 20 -13.20 -2.28 0.20
C PHE A 20 -13.73 -3.16 -0.95
N LEU A 21 -14.65 -2.62 -1.76
CA LEU A 21 -15.19 -3.34 -2.92
C LEU A 21 -14.13 -3.59 -4.00
N HIS A 22 -13.22 -2.64 -4.22
CA HIS A 22 -12.11 -2.83 -5.14
C HIS A 22 -11.21 -3.97 -4.67
N TYR A 23 -10.84 -4.01 -3.39
CA TYR A 23 -10.10 -5.14 -2.81
C TYR A 23 -10.81 -6.47 -3.06
N LEU A 24 -12.09 -6.59 -2.66
CA LEU A 24 -12.84 -7.83 -2.84
C LEU A 24 -12.96 -8.27 -4.31
N TYR A 25 -13.15 -7.30 -5.22
CA TYR A 25 -13.25 -7.57 -6.64
C TYR A 25 -11.92 -8.06 -7.22
N CYS A 26 -10.81 -7.41 -6.87
CA CYS A 26 -9.47 -7.82 -7.26
C CYS A 26 -9.15 -9.23 -6.76
N GLU A 27 -9.44 -9.52 -5.49
CA GLU A 27 -9.27 -10.86 -4.93
C GLU A 27 -10.12 -11.90 -5.65
N HIS A 28 -11.39 -11.59 -5.91
CA HIS A 28 -12.27 -12.51 -6.64
C HIS A 28 -11.72 -12.84 -8.03
N LEU A 29 -11.27 -11.84 -8.79
CA LEU A 29 -10.68 -12.05 -10.10
C LEU A 29 -9.41 -12.91 -10.02
N LEU A 30 -8.53 -12.63 -9.05
CA LEU A 30 -7.27 -13.36 -8.92
C LEU A 30 -7.49 -14.81 -8.48
N LEU A 31 -8.46 -15.04 -7.59
CA LEU A 31 -8.87 -16.39 -7.18
C LEU A 31 -9.48 -17.16 -8.35
N TYR A 32 -10.26 -16.49 -9.20
CA TYR A 32 -10.90 -17.11 -10.36
C TYR A 32 -9.90 -17.44 -11.47
N ASP A 33 -9.02 -16.48 -11.82
CA ASP A 33 -8.07 -16.62 -12.94
C ASP A 33 -6.84 -17.46 -12.59
N TYR A 34 -6.36 -17.39 -11.35
CA TYR A 34 -5.08 -17.97 -10.93
C TYR A 34 -5.19 -18.98 -9.78
N GLY A 35 -6.38 -19.20 -9.24
CA GLY A 35 -6.63 -20.16 -8.18
C GLY A 35 -6.36 -19.63 -6.77
N PRO A 36 -6.70 -20.43 -5.74
CA PRO A 36 -6.74 -19.99 -4.34
C PRO A 36 -5.38 -19.52 -3.81
N THR A 37 -4.31 -20.23 -4.16
CA THR A 37 -2.96 -19.92 -3.68
C THR A 37 -2.46 -18.56 -4.16
N ILE A 38 -2.54 -18.31 -5.47
CA ILE A 38 -2.05 -17.07 -6.07
C ILE A 38 -2.94 -15.90 -5.66
N GLY A 39 -4.27 -16.11 -5.66
CA GLY A 39 -5.21 -15.11 -5.16
C GLY A 39 -4.90 -14.70 -3.72
N LEU A 40 -4.82 -15.67 -2.79
CA LEU A 40 -4.50 -15.38 -1.38
C LEU A 40 -3.14 -14.67 -1.22
N TYR A 41 -2.13 -15.08 -1.98
CA TYR A 41 -0.83 -14.41 -1.95
C TYR A 41 -0.94 -12.92 -2.36
N GLN A 42 -1.65 -12.62 -3.44
CA GLN A 42 -1.84 -11.25 -3.94
C GLN A 42 -2.78 -10.43 -3.03
N GLY A 43 -3.74 -11.06 -2.35
CA GLY A 43 -4.60 -10.39 -1.38
C GLY A 43 -3.91 -10.02 -0.10
N LEU A 44 -2.93 -10.81 0.30
CA LEU A 44 -2.06 -10.53 1.44
C LEU A 44 -0.96 -9.50 1.09
N TRP A 45 -1.03 -8.92 -0.11
CA TRP A 45 -0.04 -7.96 -0.53
C TRP A 45 -0.19 -6.62 0.20
N ILE A 46 0.91 -5.91 0.49
CA ILE A 46 0.88 -4.73 1.36
C ILE A 46 0.01 -3.61 0.79
N CYS A 47 -0.01 -3.42 -0.52
CA CYS A 47 -0.87 -2.46 -1.19
C CYS A 47 -2.35 -2.84 -1.07
N SER A 48 -2.70 -4.10 -1.30
CA SER A 48 -4.05 -4.66 -1.16
C SER A 48 -4.60 -4.50 0.27
N LEU A 49 -3.83 -4.91 1.28
CA LEU A 49 -4.26 -4.79 2.67
C LEU A 49 -4.25 -3.35 3.19
N SER A 50 -3.36 -2.50 2.69
CA SER A 50 -3.38 -1.06 3.02
C SER A 50 -4.57 -0.34 2.39
N LEU A 51 -5.03 -0.79 1.22
CA LEU A 51 -6.29 -0.32 0.64
C LEU A 51 -7.47 -0.65 1.55
N LEU A 52 -7.52 -1.89 2.06
CA LEU A 52 -8.52 -2.34 3.02
C LEU A 52 -8.47 -1.53 4.33
N LEU A 53 -7.26 -1.34 4.91
CA LEU A 53 -7.05 -0.60 6.15
C LEU A 53 -7.44 0.87 6.01
N ALA A 54 -7.09 1.52 4.89
CA ALA A 54 -7.53 2.88 4.58
C ALA A 54 -9.04 2.95 4.39
N GLY A 55 -9.66 1.97 3.72
CA GLY A 55 -11.10 1.88 3.54
C GLY A 55 -11.84 1.84 4.89
N LEU A 56 -11.40 0.99 5.80
CA LEU A 56 -11.90 0.94 7.18
C LEU A 56 -11.70 2.28 7.91
N GLY A 57 -10.53 2.89 7.75
CA GLY A 57 -10.24 4.22 8.30
C GLY A 57 -11.20 5.31 7.81
N LEU A 58 -11.57 5.29 6.54
CA LEU A 58 -12.53 6.23 5.94
C LEU A 58 -13.97 5.96 6.40
N ILE A 59 -14.40 4.70 6.42
CA ILE A 59 -15.76 4.29 6.83
C ILE A 59 -15.99 4.63 8.31
N LEU A 60 -15.05 4.27 9.17
CA LEU A 60 -15.15 4.44 10.62
C LEU A 60 -14.76 5.86 11.08
N GLY A 61 -14.16 6.66 10.21
CA GLY A 61 -13.66 7.98 10.57
C GLY A 61 -12.47 7.93 11.53
N TYR A 62 -11.54 7.01 11.27
CA TYR A 62 -10.25 6.91 11.93
C TYR A 62 -9.12 7.34 10.99
N PRO A 63 -8.76 8.65 10.95
CA PRO A 63 -7.70 9.16 10.08
C PRO A 63 -6.35 8.49 10.29
N LYS A 64 -6.11 7.97 11.50
CA LYS A 64 -4.88 7.25 11.86
C LYS A 64 -4.66 6.01 11.00
N LEU A 65 -5.73 5.26 10.72
CA LEU A 65 -5.64 4.08 9.85
C LEU A 65 -5.31 4.48 8.40
N VAL A 66 -5.89 5.58 7.93
CA VAL A 66 -5.60 6.13 6.59
C VAL A 66 -4.16 6.62 6.49
N SER A 67 -3.65 7.36 7.48
CA SER A 67 -2.25 7.80 7.49
C SER A 67 -1.27 6.64 7.58
N THR A 68 -1.55 5.65 8.44
CA THR A 68 -0.73 4.43 8.54
C THR A 68 -0.67 3.67 7.22
N SER A 69 -1.82 3.49 6.56
CA SER A 69 -1.90 2.82 5.25
C SER A 69 -1.15 3.59 4.16
N LEU A 70 -1.32 4.92 4.12
CA LEU A 70 -0.64 5.80 3.17
C LEU A 70 0.88 5.71 3.31
N VAL A 71 1.41 5.76 4.54
CA VAL A 71 2.85 5.69 4.78
C VAL A 71 3.41 4.31 4.47
N ALA A 72 2.66 3.24 4.77
CA ALA A 72 3.11 1.87 4.53
C ALA A 72 3.42 1.59 3.05
N VAL A 73 2.61 2.14 2.14
CA VAL A 73 2.74 1.87 0.70
C VAL A 73 3.47 2.96 -0.08
N ALA A 74 3.92 4.03 0.59
CA ALA A 74 4.38 5.25 -0.07
C ALA A 74 5.55 4.99 -1.04
N THR A 75 6.56 4.23 -0.61
CA THR A 75 7.71 3.88 -1.47
C THR A 75 7.26 3.13 -2.72
N GLY A 76 6.51 2.03 -2.52
CA GLY A 76 6.08 1.16 -3.61
C GLY A 76 5.19 1.89 -4.61
N HIS A 77 4.16 2.60 -4.13
CA HIS A 77 3.24 3.33 -4.99
C HIS A 77 3.92 4.48 -5.75
N PHE A 78 4.89 5.17 -5.15
CA PHE A 78 5.58 6.25 -5.84
C PHE A 78 6.45 5.72 -6.98
N LEU A 79 7.24 4.68 -6.72
CA LEU A 79 8.05 4.03 -7.75
C LEU A 79 7.17 3.42 -8.84
N TRP A 80 6.06 2.78 -8.46
CA TRP A 80 5.07 2.27 -9.39
C TRP A 80 4.47 3.37 -10.26
N THR A 81 4.16 4.53 -9.68
CA THR A 81 3.63 5.69 -10.42
C THR A 81 4.64 6.19 -11.46
N ILE A 82 5.93 6.26 -11.12
CA ILE A 82 6.98 6.63 -12.09
C ILE A 82 7.04 5.62 -13.23
N ASP A 83 7.07 4.32 -12.90
CA ASP A 83 7.08 3.25 -13.90
C ASP A 83 5.84 3.31 -14.81
N SER A 84 4.67 3.60 -14.25
CA SER A 84 3.41 3.78 -15.00
C SER A 84 3.50 4.93 -15.99
N ILE A 85 3.99 6.10 -15.55
CA ILE A 85 4.15 7.29 -16.39
C ILE A 85 5.16 7.00 -17.50
N TYR A 86 6.26 6.33 -17.17
CA TYR A 86 7.27 5.94 -18.16
C TYR A 86 6.71 5.00 -19.22
N MET A 87 5.93 3.97 -18.83
CA MET A 87 5.27 3.08 -19.78
C MET A 87 4.30 3.83 -20.69
N LEU A 88 3.48 4.72 -20.12
CA LEU A 88 2.53 5.54 -20.88
C LEU A 88 3.25 6.48 -21.85
N TYR A 89 4.36 7.09 -21.43
CA TYR A 89 5.13 8.00 -22.26
C TYR A 89 5.81 7.29 -23.45
N ASN A 90 6.37 6.10 -23.23
CA ASN A 90 7.06 5.35 -24.27
C ASN A 90 6.14 4.44 -25.08
N TRP A 91 4.87 4.30 -24.68
CA TRP A 91 3.90 3.37 -25.28
C TRP A 91 4.41 1.91 -25.33
N ASP A 92 5.24 1.53 -24.36
CA ASP A 92 5.90 0.21 -24.28
C ASP A 92 5.47 -0.50 -23.00
N ILE A 93 4.43 -1.33 -23.12
CA ILE A 93 3.87 -2.10 -22.01
C ILE A 93 4.83 -3.26 -21.70
N GLY A 94 5.70 -3.06 -20.71
CA GLY A 94 6.64 -4.09 -20.24
C GLY A 94 8.06 -3.60 -20.03
N LYS A 95 8.37 -2.35 -20.39
CA LYS A 95 9.62 -1.70 -20.00
C LYS A 95 9.35 -0.62 -18.96
N THR A 96 9.94 -0.78 -17.79
CA THR A 96 9.89 0.24 -16.75
C THR A 96 11.29 0.63 -16.31
N ILE A 97 11.42 1.77 -15.63
CA ILE A 97 12.74 2.29 -15.22
C ILE A 97 13.28 1.44 -14.06
N PHE A 98 12.40 1.11 -13.12
CA PHE A 98 12.78 0.44 -11.88
C PHE A 98 12.45 -1.05 -11.83
N ASP A 99 11.77 -1.58 -12.86
CA ASP A 99 11.23 -2.95 -12.90
C ASP A 99 10.33 -3.26 -11.68
N ILE A 100 9.64 -2.23 -11.15
CA ILE A 100 8.74 -2.35 -10.00
C ILE A 100 7.30 -2.49 -10.46
N GLY A 101 6.89 -1.71 -11.46
CA GLY A 101 5.56 -1.78 -12.05
C GLY A 101 5.35 -3.04 -12.88
N ASP A 102 5.11 -4.18 -12.23
CA ASP A 102 4.80 -5.43 -12.93
C ASP A 102 3.31 -5.53 -13.28
N TYR A 103 2.94 -4.92 -14.41
CA TYR A 103 1.61 -5.05 -15.01
C TYR A 103 1.39 -6.39 -15.72
N GLY A 104 2.46 -7.16 -15.92
CA GLY A 104 2.45 -8.45 -16.59
C GLY A 104 1.87 -9.57 -15.72
N GLY A 105 1.76 -9.36 -14.41
CA GLY A 105 1.20 -10.35 -13.49
C GLY A 105 1.84 -11.73 -13.63
N VAL A 106 1.08 -12.77 -13.30
CA VAL A 106 1.57 -14.15 -13.44
C VAL A 106 1.68 -14.53 -14.92
N GLY A 107 2.91 -14.65 -15.41
CA GLY A 107 3.21 -15.02 -16.79
C GLY A 107 3.48 -13.85 -17.74
N ARG A 108 3.67 -12.63 -17.23
CA ARG A 108 3.97 -11.42 -18.03
C ARG A 108 2.92 -11.09 -19.11
N GLN A 109 1.68 -11.55 -18.95
CA GLN A 109 0.58 -11.20 -19.82
C GLN A 109 -0.26 -10.11 -19.16
N VAL A 110 -0.34 -8.95 -19.83
CA VAL A 110 -1.22 -7.87 -19.40
C VAL A 110 -2.65 -8.27 -19.73
N THR A 111 -3.45 -8.55 -18.69
CA THR A 111 -4.87 -8.83 -18.82
C THR A 111 -5.68 -7.63 -18.33
N PHE A 112 -6.97 -7.59 -18.66
CA PHE A 112 -7.86 -6.58 -18.09
C PHE A 112 -7.86 -6.64 -16.56
N ALA A 113 -7.83 -7.85 -15.98
CA ALA A 113 -7.75 -8.06 -14.54
C ALA A 113 -6.45 -7.46 -13.97
N THR A 114 -5.29 -7.72 -14.59
CA THR A 114 -4.01 -7.19 -14.08
C THR A 114 -3.91 -5.67 -14.22
N VAL A 115 -4.46 -5.07 -15.29
CA VAL A 115 -4.52 -3.61 -15.39
C VAL A 115 -5.41 -3.04 -14.30
N TRP A 116 -6.60 -3.59 -14.13
CA TRP A 116 -7.57 -3.10 -13.15
C TRP A 116 -7.06 -3.21 -11.71
N THR A 117 -6.49 -4.36 -11.35
CA THR A 117 -5.90 -4.59 -10.02
C THR A 117 -4.74 -3.65 -9.76
N ASN A 118 -3.99 -3.22 -10.78
CA ASN A 118 -2.85 -2.33 -10.59
C ASN A 118 -3.17 -0.83 -10.62
N LEU A 119 -4.35 -0.42 -11.10
CA LEU A 119 -4.72 1.00 -11.20
C LEU A 119 -4.76 1.71 -9.84
N HIS A 120 -4.98 0.99 -8.74
CA HIS A 120 -5.02 1.60 -7.41
C HIS A 120 -3.71 2.24 -6.97
N HIS A 121 -2.57 1.81 -7.54
CA HIS A 121 -1.28 2.44 -7.25
C HIS A 121 -1.26 3.93 -7.64
N ILE A 122 -2.00 4.31 -8.67
CA ILE A 122 -2.07 5.69 -9.19
C ILE A 122 -2.99 6.56 -8.33
N TRP A 123 -4.22 6.09 -8.04
CA TRP A 123 -5.24 6.94 -7.39
C TRP A 123 -5.25 6.85 -5.87
N PHE A 124 -4.70 5.80 -5.25
CA PHE A 124 -4.77 5.59 -3.80
C PHE A 124 -4.11 6.70 -2.99
N MET A 125 -2.85 7.02 -3.29
CA MET A 125 -2.09 8.03 -2.54
C MET A 125 -2.71 9.43 -2.65
N PRO A 126 -3.05 9.94 -3.85
CA PRO A 126 -3.70 11.24 -3.98
C PRO A 126 -5.00 11.37 -3.15
N ILE A 127 -5.84 10.33 -3.17
CA ILE A 127 -7.10 10.32 -2.42
C ILE A 127 -6.86 10.35 -0.91
N CYS A 128 -5.93 9.54 -0.40
CA CYS A 128 -5.55 9.52 1.02
C CYS A 128 -4.97 10.87 1.47
N VAL A 129 -4.07 11.47 0.68
CA VAL A 129 -3.50 12.81 0.96
C VAL A 129 -4.60 13.87 0.97
N TYR A 130 -5.50 13.86 -0.03
CA TYR A 130 -6.62 14.78 -0.10
C TYR A 130 -7.54 14.68 1.12
N TYR A 131 -7.90 13.45 1.52
CA TYR A 131 -8.69 13.21 2.73
C TYR A 131 -8.02 13.80 3.98
N LEU A 132 -6.76 13.44 4.25
CA LEU A 132 -6.04 13.90 5.44
C LEU A 132 -5.93 15.43 5.50
N ARG A 133 -5.70 16.08 4.35
CA ARG A 133 -5.70 17.54 4.23
C ARG A 133 -7.07 18.15 4.50
N SER A 134 -8.14 17.56 3.94
CA SER A 134 -9.51 18.10 4.08
C SER A 134 -10.00 18.16 5.53
N ILE A 135 -9.51 17.23 6.37
CA ILE A 135 -9.81 17.19 7.81
C ILE A 135 -8.77 17.93 8.66
N GLY A 136 -7.70 18.46 8.06
CA GLY A 136 -6.62 19.14 8.76
C GLY A 136 -5.70 18.22 9.58
N ARG A 137 -5.68 16.91 9.29
CA ARG A 137 -4.83 15.94 9.99
C ARG A 137 -3.40 16.05 9.44
N ARG A 138 -2.46 16.37 10.32
CA ARG A 138 -1.02 16.32 10.01
C ARG A 138 -0.49 14.89 10.11
N LEU A 139 0.51 14.55 9.33
CA LEU A 139 1.32 13.35 9.56
C LEU A 139 2.30 13.58 10.70
N THR A 140 2.53 12.54 11.50
CA THR A 140 3.35 12.54 12.73
C THR A 140 4.26 11.31 12.75
N PRO A 141 5.39 11.32 13.48
CA PRO A 141 6.26 10.15 13.59
C PRO A 141 5.54 8.88 14.07
N SER A 142 4.50 9.03 14.90
CA SER A 142 3.64 7.91 15.30
C SER A 142 2.97 7.21 14.11
N ASP A 143 2.70 7.90 12.99
CA ASP A 143 2.14 7.29 11.78
C ASP A 143 3.14 6.34 11.12
N LEU A 144 4.42 6.74 11.06
CA LEU A 144 5.52 5.91 10.58
C LEU A 144 5.73 4.67 11.47
N HIS A 145 5.67 4.82 12.80
CA HIS A 145 5.78 3.66 13.70
C HIS A 145 4.63 2.67 13.47
N CYS A 146 3.40 3.17 13.34
CA CYS A 146 2.25 2.32 13.05
C CYS A 146 2.36 1.66 11.66
N SER A 147 2.91 2.33 10.65
CA SER A 147 3.10 1.72 9.32
C SER A 147 4.15 0.61 9.35
N VAL A 148 5.25 0.79 10.07
CA VAL A 148 6.25 -0.26 10.27
C VAL A 148 5.63 -1.48 10.96
N LEU A 149 4.88 -1.26 12.05
CA LEU A 149 4.19 -2.35 12.75
C LEU A 149 3.17 -3.06 11.85
N TRP A 150 2.45 -2.30 11.01
CA TRP A 150 1.50 -2.85 10.05
C TRP A 150 2.19 -3.73 9.01
N ILE A 151 3.32 -3.28 8.45
CA ILE A 151 4.10 -4.05 7.48
C ILE A 151 4.67 -5.30 8.14
N CYS A 152 5.24 -5.21 9.34
CA CYS A 152 5.72 -6.38 10.08
C CYS A 152 4.60 -7.39 10.36
N PHE A 153 3.40 -6.91 10.70
CA PHE A 153 2.23 -7.77 10.90
C PHE A 153 1.82 -8.50 9.62
N ILE A 154 1.66 -7.77 8.50
CA ILE A 154 1.33 -8.38 7.20
C ILE A 154 2.41 -9.36 6.79
N SER A 155 3.67 -8.98 6.95
CA SER A 155 4.83 -9.81 6.68
C SER A 155 4.76 -11.17 7.39
N ALA A 156 4.50 -11.15 8.69
CA ALA A 156 4.34 -12.37 9.46
C ALA A 156 3.09 -13.15 9.02
N ALA A 157 1.96 -12.47 8.81
CA ALA A 157 0.72 -13.10 8.38
C ALA A 157 0.87 -13.81 7.03
N THR A 158 1.49 -13.16 6.04
CA THR A 158 1.73 -13.75 4.72
C THR A 158 2.68 -14.94 4.80
N ALA A 159 3.76 -14.84 5.60
CA ALA A 159 4.66 -15.97 5.83
C ALA A 159 3.97 -17.18 6.49
N CYS A 160 3.00 -16.93 7.37
CA CYS A 160 2.22 -18.00 8.01
C CYS A 160 1.14 -18.61 7.10
N VAL A 161 0.49 -17.80 6.27
CA VAL A 161 -0.64 -18.25 5.43
C VAL A 161 -0.18 -18.84 4.10
N VAL A 162 0.89 -18.30 3.53
CA VAL A 162 1.44 -18.74 2.23
C VAL A 162 2.94 -19.07 2.39
N PRO A 163 3.29 -20.17 3.09
CA PRO A 163 4.68 -20.58 3.32
C PRO A 163 5.26 -21.29 2.09
N MET A 164 5.15 -20.66 0.91
CA MET A 164 5.60 -21.25 -0.35
C MET A 164 6.65 -20.36 -1.00
N GLU A 165 7.79 -20.95 -1.34
CA GLU A 165 8.86 -20.25 -2.07
C GLU A 165 8.50 -20.01 -3.53
N CYS A 166 7.66 -20.89 -4.10
CA CYS A 166 7.10 -20.70 -5.41
C CYS A 166 5.74 -21.35 -5.60
N VAL A 167 5.00 -20.82 -6.57
CA VAL A 167 3.76 -21.42 -7.06
C VAL A 167 4.00 -21.93 -8.46
N GLU A 168 3.72 -23.21 -8.65
CA GLU A 168 3.68 -23.80 -9.99
C GLU A 168 2.44 -23.28 -10.74
N TYR A 169 2.64 -22.81 -11.96
CA TYR A 169 1.58 -22.42 -12.87
C TYR A 169 1.90 -22.91 -14.28
N ASP A 170 0.87 -23.23 -15.06
CA ASP A 170 1.05 -23.66 -16.45
C ASP A 170 1.11 -22.42 -17.37
N HIS A 171 2.30 -22.10 -17.86
CA HIS A 171 2.51 -21.01 -18.81
C HIS A 171 2.13 -21.48 -20.23
N PRO A 172 1.28 -20.75 -20.96
CA PRO A 172 0.74 -21.21 -22.25
C PRO A 172 1.81 -21.52 -23.30
N VAL A 173 2.95 -20.82 -23.25
CA VAL A 173 4.07 -21.00 -24.20
C VAL A 173 5.21 -21.89 -23.66
N HIS A 174 5.33 -22.00 -22.33
CA HIS A 174 6.53 -22.56 -21.70
C HIS A 174 6.25 -23.76 -20.79
N GLY A 175 5.01 -24.24 -20.76
CA GLY A 175 4.58 -25.31 -19.87
C GLY A 175 4.66 -24.90 -18.41
N ARG A 176 4.79 -25.90 -17.53
CA ARG A 176 4.81 -25.69 -16.08
C ARG A 176 6.02 -24.84 -15.66
N ARG A 177 5.76 -23.73 -14.98
CA ARG A 177 6.76 -22.80 -14.45
C ARG A 177 6.54 -22.61 -12.95
N CYS A 178 7.62 -22.37 -12.22
CA CYS A 178 7.61 -22.05 -10.79
C CYS A 178 7.81 -20.53 -10.67
N MET A 179 6.76 -19.82 -10.26
CA MET A 179 6.83 -18.39 -9.96
C MET A 179 7.35 -18.23 -8.53
N SER A 180 8.57 -17.69 -8.38
CA SER A 180 9.07 -17.33 -7.05
C SER A 180 8.14 -16.29 -6.42
N LEU A 181 7.53 -16.67 -5.30
CA LEU A 181 6.72 -15.76 -4.51
C LEU A 181 7.66 -14.86 -3.71
N ASN A 182 7.87 -13.65 -4.21
CA ASN A 182 8.65 -12.65 -3.50
C ASN A 182 7.77 -11.96 -2.46
N VAL A 183 7.39 -12.71 -1.41
CA VAL A 183 6.63 -12.15 -0.28
C VAL A 183 7.38 -10.91 0.21
N ASN A 184 6.79 -9.74 0.03
CA ASN A 184 7.34 -8.44 0.46
C ASN A 184 8.49 -7.84 -0.32
N MET A 185 8.70 -8.27 -1.56
CA MET A 185 9.75 -7.75 -2.45
C MET A 185 11.19 -7.88 -1.95
N ILE A 186 11.44 -8.30 -0.70
CA ILE A 186 12.76 -8.20 -0.05
C ILE A 186 13.86 -8.86 -0.88
N ARG A 187 13.60 -10.04 -1.46
CA ARG A 187 14.63 -10.80 -2.17
C ARG A 187 15.12 -10.09 -3.44
N LYS A 188 14.19 -9.58 -4.26
CA LYS A 188 14.50 -8.81 -5.48
C LYS A 188 14.86 -7.35 -5.22
N PHE A 189 14.12 -6.66 -4.36
CA PHE A 189 14.25 -5.22 -4.14
C PHE A 189 15.61 -4.84 -3.56
N TRP A 190 16.18 -5.70 -2.71
CA TRP A 190 17.51 -5.48 -2.16
C TRP A 190 18.64 -6.07 -3.03
N GLY A 191 18.33 -6.62 -4.21
CA GLY A 191 19.32 -7.33 -5.04
C GLY A 191 19.99 -8.49 -4.30
N LEU A 192 19.31 -9.05 -3.29
CA LEU A 192 19.88 -10.07 -2.39
C LEU A 192 19.98 -11.45 -3.03
N GLU A 193 19.52 -11.59 -4.27
CA GLU A 193 19.70 -12.79 -5.08
C GLU A 193 21.17 -13.26 -5.12
N GLY A 194 22.14 -12.35 -4.99
CA GLY A 194 23.57 -12.68 -4.94
C GLY A 194 24.18 -12.90 -3.54
N SER A 195 23.48 -12.57 -2.44
CA SER A 195 24.08 -12.54 -1.10
C SER A 195 23.99 -13.89 -0.38
N LYS A 196 25.08 -14.67 -0.40
CA LYS A 196 25.16 -15.98 0.30
C LYS A 196 24.86 -15.90 1.79
N PHE A 197 25.18 -14.79 2.45
CA PHE A 197 24.87 -14.57 3.87
C PHE A 197 23.35 -14.46 4.08
N MET A 198 22.64 -13.71 3.24
CA MET A 198 21.18 -13.59 3.36
C MET A 198 20.48 -14.88 2.97
N HIS A 199 20.96 -15.61 1.95
CA HIS A 199 20.46 -16.97 1.65
C HIS A 199 20.67 -17.96 2.81
N SER A 200 21.66 -17.74 3.67
CA SER A 200 21.88 -18.58 4.86
C SER A 200 20.90 -18.28 6.01
N LEU A 201 20.34 -17.06 6.03
CA LEU A 201 19.30 -16.62 6.96
C LEU A 201 17.88 -16.94 6.45
N ASP A 202 17.73 -17.10 5.13
CA ASP A 202 16.51 -17.50 4.42
C ASP A 202 16.48 -19.00 4.12
N ARG A 203 17.19 -19.82 4.90
CA ARG A 203 17.29 -21.26 4.63
C ARG A 203 15.90 -21.90 4.66
N SER A 204 15.58 -22.51 3.52
CA SER A 204 14.39 -23.30 3.21
C SER A 204 14.25 -24.60 4.03
N ASP A 205 15.07 -24.81 5.06
CA ASP A 205 15.04 -25.99 5.92
C ASP A 205 13.92 -25.94 6.97
N GLY A 206 13.01 -24.98 6.86
CA GLY A 206 11.84 -24.86 7.74
C GLY A 206 12.14 -24.19 9.07
N THR A 207 13.38 -23.75 9.33
CA THR A 207 13.73 -23.05 10.57
C THR A 207 13.65 -21.51 10.43
N HIS A 208 12.41 -21.02 10.36
CA HIS A 208 11.95 -19.65 10.66
C HIS A 208 12.76 -18.44 10.13
N PRO A 209 12.61 -18.08 8.83
CA PRO A 209 13.06 -16.79 8.28
C PRO A 209 12.29 -15.56 8.82
N VAL A 210 11.32 -15.74 9.71
CA VAL A 210 10.40 -14.69 10.20
C VAL A 210 11.15 -13.53 10.87
N ILE A 211 12.17 -13.80 11.68
CA ILE A 211 12.88 -12.74 12.42
C ILE A 211 13.71 -11.87 11.46
N PHE A 212 14.46 -12.49 10.55
CA PHE A 212 15.22 -11.77 9.54
C PHE A 212 14.30 -10.97 8.62
N PHE A 213 13.17 -11.57 8.23
CA PHE A 213 12.16 -10.93 7.40
C PHE A 213 11.56 -9.70 8.10
N ILE A 214 11.21 -9.81 9.38
CA ILE A 214 10.75 -8.67 10.19
C ILE A 214 11.83 -7.60 10.28
N PHE A 215 13.08 -7.97 10.53
CA PHE A 215 14.19 -7.01 10.60
C PHE A 215 14.45 -6.31 9.27
N ALA A 216 14.45 -7.04 8.15
CA ALA A 216 14.64 -6.48 6.82
C ALA A 216 13.50 -5.53 6.43
N ASN A 217 12.25 -5.88 6.73
CA ASN A 217 11.09 -4.99 6.56
C ASN A 217 11.21 -3.75 7.45
N PHE A 218 11.59 -3.92 8.71
CA PHE A 218 11.81 -2.81 9.63
C PHE A 218 12.86 -1.83 9.11
N MET A 219 14.02 -2.33 8.65
CA MET A 219 15.09 -1.50 8.10
C MET A 219 14.67 -0.83 6.79
N HIS A 220 13.99 -1.57 5.91
CA HIS A 220 13.42 -1.02 4.68
C HIS A 220 12.50 0.15 4.99
N ASP A 221 11.59 -0.02 5.95
CA ASP A 221 10.55 0.97 6.21
C ASP A 221 11.07 2.19 6.96
N TYR A 222 11.97 2.03 7.92
CA TYR A 222 12.56 3.20 8.58
C TYR A 222 13.41 4.03 7.62
N VAL A 223 14.12 3.40 6.68
CA VAL A 223 15.01 4.10 5.76
C VAL A 223 14.25 4.63 4.54
N PHE A 224 13.63 3.74 3.76
CA PHE A 224 12.96 4.11 2.51
C PHE A 224 11.60 4.76 2.77
N ASN A 225 10.72 4.12 3.55
CA ASN A 225 9.45 4.76 3.92
C ASN A 225 9.67 5.98 4.81
N GLY A 226 10.78 6.07 5.57
CA GLY A 226 11.19 7.28 6.28
C GLY A 226 11.43 8.47 5.36
N PHE A 227 12.17 8.29 4.26
CA PHE A 227 12.37 9.33 3.24
C PHE A 227 11.03 9.79 2.65
N TRP A 228 10.19 8.84 2.19
CA TRP A 228 8.88 9.17 1.62
C TRP A 228 7.91 9.76 2.64
N PHE A 229 8.02 9.39 3.91
CA PHE A 229 7.28 9.99 5.00
C PHE A 229 7.60 11.48 5.14
N LEU A 230 8.87 11.89 5.02
CA LEU A 230 9.23 13.31 5.02
C LEU A 230 8.62 14.06 3.83
N VAL A 231 8.66 13.45 2.64
CA VAL A 231 8.02 14.01 1.43
C VAL A 231 6.51 14.16 1.64
N LEU A 232 5.84 13.12 2.14
CA LEU A 232 4.41 13.14 2.45
C LEU A 232 4.05 14.16 3.53
N MET A 233 4.89 14.32 4.56
CA MET A 233 4.71 15.39 5.55
C MET A 233 4.70 16.76 4.88
N GLY A 234 5.57 17.01 3.90
CA GLY A 234 5.54 18.24 3.10
C GLY A 234 4.18 18.45 2.44
N PHE A 235 3.67 17.46 1.71
CA PHE A 235 2.38 17.57 1.01
C PHE A 235 1.17 17.71 1.94
N VAL A 236 1.13 16.93 3.02
CA VAL A 236 0.00 16.88 3.94
C VAL A 236 0.01 18.06 4.91
N ASN A 237 1.17 18.36 5.53
CA ASN A 237 1.25 19.32 6.63
C ASN A 237 1.27 20.77 6.14
N VAL A 238 1.89 21.08 5.00
CA VAL A 238 1.86 22.43 4.41
C VAL A 238 0.43 22.81 4.04
N GLY A 239 -0.31 21.88 3.45
CA GLY A 239 -1.72 22.09 3.11
C GLY A 239 -2.64 22.23 4.33
N ALA A 240 -2.31 21.57 5.44
CA ALA A 240 -3.10 21.65 6.68
C ALA A 240 -2.92 23.00 7.41
N ALA A 241 -1.78 23.68 7.24
CA ALA A 241 -1.54 24.98 7.87
C ALA A 241 -2.49 26.07 7.35
N GLY A 242 -2.79 26.10 6.04
CA GLY A 242 -3.69 27.09 5.45
C GLY A 242 -5.19 26.86 5.76
N GLY A 243 -5.58 25.63 6.10
CA GLY A 243 -6.99 25.30 6.42
C GLY A 243 -7.44 25.71 7.82
N GLY A 244 -6.49 25.88 8.76
CA GLY A 244 -6.79 26.27 10.15
C GLY A 244 -7.33 27.68 10.27
N GLU A 245 -6.70 28.65 9.59
CA GLU A 245 -7.10 30.06 9.63
C GLU A 245 -8.53 30.29 9.11
N ILE A 246 -8.97 29.51 8.12
CA ILE A 246 -10.32 29.61 7.55
C ILE A 246 -11.38 29.07 8.54
N LYS A 247 -11.09 27.99 9.27
CA LYS A 247 -12.05 27.44 10.25
C LYS A 247 -12.19 28.35 11.48
N ASP A 248 -11.10 28.94 11.94
CA ASP A 248 -11.14 29.84 13.09
C ASP A 248 -11.87 31.15 12.77
N SER A 249 -11.70 31.69 11.56
CA SER A 249 -12.42 32.88 11.09
C SER A 249 -13.93 32.64 10.91
N VAL A 250 -14.35 31.47 10.43
CA VAL A 250 -15.78 31.09 10.35
C VAL A 250 -16.38 30.86 11.74
N ARG A 251 -15.63 30.20 12.64
CA ARG A 251 -16.09 29.96 14.02
C ARG A 251 -16.29 31.28 14.78
N LEU A 252 -15.38 32.24 14.62
CA LEU A 252 -15.47 33.57 15.22
C LEU A 252 -16.65 34.40 14.70
N ARG A 253 -17.06 34.24 13.42
CA ARG A 253 -18.27 34.91 12.90
C ARG A 253 -19.55 34.33 13.49
N ASN A 254 -19.62 33.01 13.63
CA ASN A 254 -20.82 32.34 14.14
C ASN A 254 -21.03 32.58 15.65
N THR A 255 -19.97 32.77 16.44
CA THR A 255 -20.12 33.20 17.84
C THR A 255 -20.57 34.65 17.96
N LYS A 256 -20.09 35.56 17.11
CA LYS A 256 -20.57 36.95 17.10
C LYS A 256 -22.05 37.06 16.73
N SER A 257 -22.53 36.27 15.77
CA SER A 257 -23.95 36.25 15.36
C SER A 257 -24.91 35.73 16.43
N LYS A 258 -24.44 34.98 17.44
CA LYS A 258 -25.30 34.48 18.54
C LYS A 258 -25.35 35.43 19.74
N MET A 259 -24.55 36.49 19.74
CA MET A 259 -24.50 37.50 20.81
C MET A 259 -25.24 38.80 20.44
N SER A 260 -25.79 38.89 19.23
CA SER A 260 -26.69 39.95 18.77
C SER A 260 -28.12 39.43 18.67
#